data_AF-A0A7J9FTC4-F1
#
_entry.id   AF-A0A7J9FTC4-F1
#
_cell.length_a   1.000
_cell.length_b   1.000
_cell.length_c   1.000
_cell.angle_alpha   90.00
_cell.angle_beta   90.00
_cell.angle_gamma   90.00
#
_symmetry.space_group_name_H-M   'P 1'
#
loop_
_entity.id
_entity.type
_entity.pdbx_description
1 polymer ?
#
loop_
_entity_poly.entity_id
_entity_poly.type
_entity_poly.pdbx_seq_one_letter_code
_entity_poly.pdbx_strand_id
1 'polypeptide(L)'
;MAFAVGKKHWKCLAARVSIYWPFLCMLIPKFLLNASEPGIQLGLFAIMNMQLPYMLFTGLEDYKARGTQASQYFTASFYKEFAESKDLVLIRGDIVFTSKLTDEKAKWLLEITQSFYLNDVRYKLVECFNKEPSDFEFNKNSITN
;
A
#
# COMPACT_ATOMS: atom_id res chain seq x y z
N MET A 1 4.73 7.33 -12.63
CA MET A 1 3.35 7.89 -12.66
C MET A 1 3.22 9.08 -11.70
N ALA A 2 2.28 10.00 -11.92
CA ALA A 2 1.99 11.09 -10.98
C ALA A 2 0.48 11.39 -10.91
N PHE A 3 -0.01 11.73 -9.71
CA PHE A 3 -1.41 12.13 -9.49
C PHE A 3 -1.52 13.01 -8.24
N ALA A 4 -2.69 13.64 -8.03
CA ALA A 4 -2.94 14.53 -6.91
C ALA A 4 -4.15 14.04 -6.09
N VAL A 5 -4.07 14.19 -4.78
CA VAL A 5 -5.16 13.88 -3.85
C VAL A 5 -5.43 15.06 -2.93
N GLY A 6 -6.65 15.17 -2.40
CA GLY A 6 -6.99 16.21 -1.43
C GLY A 6 -6.28 16.01 -0.08
N LYS A 7 -6.05 17.10 0.66
CA LYS A 7 -5.42 17.06 1.99
C LYS A 7 -6.16 16.15 2.96
N LYS A 8 -7.49 16.13 2.94
CA LYS A 8 -8.32 15.24 3.78
C LYS A 8 -8.04 13.76 3.49
N HIS A 9 -7.96 13.40 2.21
CA HIS A 9 -7.62 12.04 1.77
C HIS A 9 -6.24 11.66 2.31
N TRP A 10 -5.24 12.53 2.12
CA TRP A 10 -3.89 12.31 2.62
C TRP A 10 -3.85 12.14 4.15
N LYS A 11 -4.51 13.03 4.91
CA LYS A 11 -4.54 12.96 6.38
C LYS A 11 -5.14 11.64 6.88
N CYS A 12 -6.21 11.16 6.24
CA CYS A 12 -6.83 9.88 6.58
C CYS A 12 -5.88 8.70 6.32
N LEU A 13 -5.30 8.65 5.12
CA LEU A 13 -4.32 7.63 4.74
C LEU A 13 -3.12 7.61 5.71
N ALA A 14 -2.53 8.77 5.94
CA ALA A 14 -1.35 8.92 6.80
C ALA A 14 -1.66 8.49 8.25
N ALA A 15 -2.79 8.92 8.82
CA ALA A 15 -3.19 8.56 10.17
C ALA A 15 -3.39 7.05 10.34
N ARG A 16 -4.01 6.39 9.35
CA ARG A 16 -4.29 4.95 9.40
C ARG A 16 -3.06 4.09 9.16
N VAL A 17 -2.15 4.55 8.30
CA VAL A 17 -0.86 3.90 8.08
C VAL A 17 0.05 4.05 9.30
N SER A 18 0.08 5.23 9.95
CA SER A 18 0.96 5.48 11.10
C SER A 18 0.68 4.63 12.33
N ILE A 19 -0.54 4.08 12.46
CA ILE A 19 -0.90 3.20 13.60
C ILE A 19 -0.03 1.94 13.65
N TYR A 20 0.46 1.46 12.50
CA TYR A 20 1.19 0.20 12.39
C TYR A 20 2.70 0.40 12.16
N TRP A 21 3.18 1.65 12.27
CA TRP A 21 4.60 1.98 12.12
C TRP A 21 5.43 1.44 13.31
N PRO A 22 6.66 0.91 13.10
CA PRO A 22 7.40 0.78 11.84
C PRO A 22 7.19 -0.54 11.08
N PHE A 23 6.30 -1.41 11.54
CA PHE A 23 6.18 -2.79 11.06
C PHE A 23 4.98 -3.03 10.14
N LEU A 24 4.46 -1.98 9.49
CA LEU A 24 3.27 -2.14 8.67
C LEU A 24 3.55 -3.06 7.49
N CYS A 25 2.93 -4.23 7.53
CA CYS A 25 2.78 -5.11 6.39
C CYS A 25 1.30 -5.20 6.04
N MET A 26 0.97 -5.13 4.75
CA MET A 26 -0.35 -5.52 4.30
C MET A 26 -0.17 -6.46 3.11
N LEU A 27 -0.71 -7.67 3.24
CA LEU A 27 -0.85 -8.56 2.09
C LEU A 27 -2.06 -8.09 1.30
N ILE A 28 -1.85 -7.68 0.04
CA ILE A 28 -2.98 -7.52 -0.88
C ILE A 28 -3.40 -8.95 -1.26
N PRO A 29 -4.62 -9.39 -0.89
CA PRO A 29 -5.03 -10.74 -1.16
C PRO A 29 -4.94 -11.09 -2.63
N LYS A 30 -4.46 -12.30 -2.92
CA LYS A 30 -4.34 -12.88 -4.26
C LYS A 30 -5.66 -12.87 -5.04
N PHE A 31 -6.82 -12.83 -4.39
CA PHE A 31 -8.12 -12.80 -5.08
C PHE A 31 -8.48 -11.41 -5.66
N LEU A 32 -7.94 -10.32 -5.11
CA LEU A 32 -8.13 -8.98 -5.70
C LEU A 32 -7.22 -8.77 -6.91
N LEU A 33 -6.06 -9.45 -6.91
CA LEU A 33 -5.22 -9.67 -8.08
C LEU A 33 -5.92 -10.70 -8.98
N ASN A 34 -6.90 -10.29 -9.78
CA ASN A 34 -7.61 -11.19 -10.70
C ASN A 34 -6.64 -12.16 -11.41
N ALA A 35 -6.99 -13.44 -11.34
CA ALA A 35 -6.15 -14.59 -11.61
C ALA A 35 -5.48 -14.61 -13.00
N SER A 36 -4.16 -14.80 -13.03
CA SER A 36 -3.46 -15.63 -14.05
C SER A 36 -1.94 -15.76 -13.82
N GLU A 37 -1.31 -14.93 -12.98
CA GLU A 37 0.14 -15.03 -12.75
C GLU A 37 0.46 -15.78 -11.44
N PRO A 38 0.88 -17.07 -11.51
CA PRO A 38 1.43 -17.76 -10.34
C PRO A 38 2.74 -17.07 -9.92
N GLY A 39 2.79 -16.56 -8.68
CA GLY A 39 4.06 -16.18 -8.02
C GLY A 39 4.15 -14.77 -7.46
N ILE A 40 3.23 -13.85 -7.77
CA ILE A 40 3.33 -12.48 -7.24
C ILE A 40 2.35 -12.30 -6.07
N GLN A 41 2.79 -12.69 -4.88
CA GLN A 41 2.18 -12.20 -3.64
C GLN A 41 2.89 -10.87 -3.31
N LEU A 42 2.23 -9.73 -3.46
CA LEU A 42 2.84 -8.42 -3.14
C LEU A 42 2.57 -8.09 -1.68
N GLY A 43 3.65 -7.86 -0.93
CA GLY A 43 3.59 -7.24 0.39
C GLY A 43 3.71 -5.73 0.24
N LEU A 44 2.73 -5.00 0.76
CA LEU A 44 2.92 -3.59 1.04
C LEU A 44 3.83 -3.46 2.25
N PHE A 45 4.90 -2.67 2.12
CA PHE A 45 5.76 -2.27 3.23
C PHE A 45 5.88 -0.74 3.22
N ALA A 46 5.06 -0.05 4.02
CA ALA A 46 5.09 1.41 4.01
C ALA A 46 6.12 1.95 5.02
N ILE A 47 6.99 2.86 4.57
CA ILE A 47 7.85 3.66 5.46
C ILE A 47 7.33 5.09 5.55
N MET A 48 6.56 5.37 6.58
CA MET A 48 5.95 6.68 6.78
C MET A 48 6.60 7.37 7.98
N ASN A 49 7.57 8.23 7.71
CA ASN A 49 8.07 9.18 8.70
C ASN A 49 7.34 10.53 8.54
N MET A 50 7.43 11.40 9.55
CA MET A 50 6.78 12.72 9.51
C MET A 50 7.37 13.66 8.43
N GLN A 51 8.62 13.42 8.01
CA GLN A 51 9.37 14.30 7.10
C GLN A 51 9.31 13.88 5.62
N LEU A 52 9.18 12.60 5.30
CA LEU A 52 9.24 12.02 3.95
C LEU A 52 8.34 10.79 3.81
N PRO A 53 7.03 11.00 3.60
CA PRO A 53 6.09 9.89 3.50
C PRO A 53 6.34 9.06 2.23
N TYR A 54 6.92 7.88 2.38
CA TYR A 54 7.05 6.92 1.30
C TYR A 54 6.18 5.69 1.56
N MET A 55 5.62 5.16 0.49
CA MET A 55 4.96 3.86 0.53
C MET A 55 5.72 2.92 -0.39
N LEU A 56 6.28 1.87 0.17
CA LEU A 56 7.13 0.92 -0.57
C LEU A 56 6.34 -0.36 -0.83
N PHE A 57 6.49 -0.89 -2.03
CA PHE A 57 5.82 -2.10 -2.46
C PHE A 57 6.91 -3.10 -2.82
N THR A 58 6.86 -4.27 -2.20
CA THR A 58 7.88 -5.32 -2.36
C THR A 58 7.20 -6.66 -2.59
N GLY A 59 7.80 -7.53 -3.40
CA GLY A 59 7.32 -8.91 -3.52
C GLY A 59 7.45 -9.63 -2.19
N LEU A 60 6.42 -10.33 -1.73
CA LEU A 60 6.45 -11.12 -0.51
C LEU A 60 7.47 -12.24 -0.60
N GLU A 61 7.60 -12.90 -1.75
CA GLU A 61 8.61 -13.96 -1.95
C GLU A 61 10.02 -13.40 -1.76
N ASP A 62 10.29 -12.25 -2.35
CA ASP A 62 11.56 -11.55 -2.20
C ASP A 62 11.80 -11.08 -0.77
N TYR A 63 10.75 -10.59 -0.10
CA TYR A 63 10.80 -10.20 1.31
C TYR A 63 11.03 -11.40 2.23
N LYS A 64 10.39 -12.55 1.99
CA LYS A 64 10.63 -13.78 2.74
C LYS A 64 12.07 -14.28 2.56
N ALA A 65 12.63 -14.13 1.36
CA ALA A 65 13.99 -14.56 1.06
C ALA A 65 15.08 -13.61 1.59
N ARG A 66 14.83 -12.29 1.58
CA ARG A 66 15.87 -11.26 1.80
C ARG A 66 15.55 -10.27 2.92
N GLY A 67 14.38 -10.37 3.55
CA GLY A 67 13.93 -9.45 4.59
C GLY A 67 13.92 -7.99 4.12
N THR A 68 14.48 -7.10 4.94
CA THR A 68 14.61 -5.66 4.63
C THR A 68 15.56 -5.34 3.48
N GLN A 69 16.34 -6.32 3.00
CA GLN A 69 17.22 -6.19 1.84
C GLN A 69 16.51 -6.55 0.52
N ALA A 70 15.22 -6.92 0.57
CA ALA A 70 14.44 -7.15 -0.62
C ALA A 70 14.27 -5.86 -1.42
N SER A 71 14.49 -5.95 -2.73
CA SER A 71 14.33 -4.82 -3.65
C SER A 71 12.88 -4.37 -3.70
N GLN A 72 12.67 -3.07 -3.55
CA GLN A 72 11.38 -2.44 -3.79
C GLN A 72 11.01 -2.62 -5.26
N TYR A 73 9.75 -2.91 -5.54
CA TYR A 73 9.22 -2.98 -6.90
C TYR A 73 8.68 -1.62 -7.31
N PHE A 74 8.08 -0.91 -6.36
CA PHE A 74 7.43 0.37 -6.58
C PHE A 74 7.45 1.23 -5.31
N THR A 75 7.64 2.53 -5.50
CA THR A 75 7.69 3.51 -4.42
C THR A 75 6.74 4.65 -4.74
N ALA A 76 5.81 4.95 -3.83
CA ALA A 76 4.98 6.14 -3.89
C ALA A 76 5.47 7.20 -2.90
N SER A 77 5.86 8.36 -3.43
CA SER A 77 6.34 9.53 -2.70
C SER A 77 5.24 10.58 -2.59
N PHE A 78 4.97 11.11 -1.40
CA PHE A 78 3.92 12.12 -1.18
C PHE A 78 4.51 13.50 -0.86
N TYR A 79 4.17 14.49 -1.67
CA TYR A 79 4.62 15.88 -1.61
C TYR A 79 3.51 16.77 -1.04
N LYS A 80 3.77 17.37 0.12
CA LYS A 80 2.78 18.10 0.94
C LYS A 80 2.90 19.62 0.79
N GLU A 81 3.76 20.12 -0.09
CA GLU A 81 4.08 21.54 -0.30
C GLU A 81 2.82 22.36 -0.67
N PHE A 82 1.85 21.72 -1.32
CA PHE A 82 0.57 22.33 -1.71
C PHE A 82 -0.58 22.02 -0.74
N ALA A 83 -0.33 21.31 0.36
CA ALA A 83 -1.39 20.87 1.26
C ALA A 83 -2.02 22.04 2.03
N GLU A 84 -1.23 23.05 2.40
CA GLU A 84 -1.73 24.22 3.13
C GLU A 84 -2.28 25.29 2.19
N SER A 85 -1.67 25.49 1.02
CA SER A 85 -2.02 26.57 0.09
C SER A 85 -3.11 26.19 -0.91
N LYS A 86 -3.20 24.90 -1.29
CA LYS A 86 -4.10 24.44 -2.36
C LYS A 86 -4.97 23.24 -1.96
N ASP A 87 -4.94 22.83 -0.70
CA ASP A 87 -5.61 21.62 -0.20
C ASP A 87 -5.23 20.34 -0.97
N LEU A 88 -4.01 20.29 -1.53
CA LEU A 88 -3.54 19.22 -2.42
C LEU A 88 -2.24 18.59 -1.96
N VAL A 89 -2.14 17.27 -2.10
CA VAL A 89 -0.91 16.49 -1.93
C VAL A 89 -0.60 15.80 -3.25
N LEU A 90 0.62 15.99 -3.76
CA LEU A 90 1.05 15.33 -4.99
C LEU A 90 1.66 13.98 -4.66
N ILE A 91 1.40 12.99 -5.51
CA ILE A 91 1.92 11.64 -5.35
C ILE A 91 2.68 11.29 -6.61
N ARG A 92 3.94 10.88 -6.43
CA ARG A 92 4.80 10.37 -7.49
C ARG A 92 5.05 8.90 -7.23
N GLY A 93 4.68 8.06 -8.18
CA GLY A 93 4.99 6.64 -8.16
C GLY A 93 6.17 6.35 -9.08
N ASP A 94 7.24 5.77 -8.54
CA ASP A 94 8.44 5.33 -9.26
C ASP A 94 8.52 3.80 -9.23
N ILE A 95 8.54 3.18 -10.41
CA ILE A 95 8.74 1.72 -10.54
C ILE A 95 10.23 1.45 -10.55
N VAL A 96 10.69 0.69 -9.54
CA VAL A 96 12.09 0.35 -9.35
C VAL A 96 12.43 -0.95 -10.08
N PHE A 97 11.50 -1.91 -10.11
CA PHE A 97 11.71 -3.20 -10.74
C PHE A 97 10.77 -3.42 -11.93
N THR A 98 11.12 -2.82 -13.07
CA THR A 98 10.30 -2.81 -14.30
C THR A 98 10.05 -4.19 -14.91
N SER A 99 10.88 -5.19 -14.62
CA SER A 99 10.65 -6.57 -15.05
C SER A 99 9.58 -7.32 -14.24
N LYS A 100 9.22 -6.79 -13.07
CA LYS A 100 8.21 -7.38 -12.17
C LYS A 100 6.90 -6.60 -12.15
N LEU A 101 6.91 -5.33 -12.54
CA LEU A 101 5.77 -4.44 -12.42
C LEU A 101 5.64 -3.50 -13.62
N THR A 102 4.45 -3.48 -14.23
CA THR A 102 4.08 -2.52 -15.28
C THR A 102 3.49 -1.26 -14.67
N ASP A 103 3.44 -0.16 -15.43
CA ASP A 103 2.79 1.09 -15.00
C ASP A 103 1.33 0.89 -14.58
N GLU A 104 0.57 0.10 -15.34
CA GLU A 104 -0.83 -0.23 -15.03
C GLU A 104 -0.95 -1.00 -13.71
N LYS A 105 -0.13 -2.03 -13.50
CA LYS A 105 -0.11 -2.80 -12.25
C LYS A 105 0.30 -1.92 -11.07
N ALA A 106 1.30 -1.06 -11.24
CA ALA A 106 1.76 -0.16 -10.19
C ALA A 106 0.68 0.87 -9.79
N LYS A 107 -0.02 1.44 -10.77
CA LYS A 107 -1.14 2.35 -10.54
C LYS A 107 -2.27 1.63 -9.78
N TRP A 108 -2.66 0.46 -10.27
CA TRP A 108 -3.68 -0.37 -9.64
C TRP A 108 -3.31 -0.75 -8.19
N LEU A 109 -2.05 -1.09 -7.91
CA LEU A 109 -1.56 -1.39 -6.55
C LEU A 109 -1.71 -0.21 -5.60
N LEU A 110 -1.46 0.99 -6.09
CA LEU A 110 -1.58 2.20 -5.28
C LEU A 110 -3.05 2.57 -5.03
N GLU A 111 -3.90 2.42 -6.03
CA GLU A 111 -5.35 2.64 -5.91
C GLU A 111 -5.98 1.61 -4.97
N ILE A 112 -5.67 0.32 -5.11
CA ILE A 112 -6.20 -0.72 -4.23
C ILE A 112 -5.70 -0.50 -2.79
N THR A 113 -4.43 -0.15 -2.61
CA THR A 113 -3.89 0.17 -1.28
C THR A 113 -4.64 1.32 -0.66
N GLN A 114 -4.77 2.45 -1.36
CA GLN A 114 -5.57 3.57 -0.87
C GLN A 114 -7.00 3.16 -0.54
N SER A 115 -7.63 2.29 -1.33
CA SER A 115 -8.98 1.79 -1.04
C SER A 115 -9.07 1.04 0.29
N PHE A 116 -8.05 0.26 0.66
CA PHE A 116 -7.99 -0.46 1.94
C PHE A 116 -7.85 0.47 3.12
N TYR A 117 -7.01 1.51 2.99
CA TYR A 117 -6.80 2.45 4.08
C TYR A 117 -7.90 3.50 4.17
N LEU A 118 -8.59 3.85 3.10
CA LEU A 118 -9.56 4.94 3.11
C LEU A 118 -11.00 4.47 3.31
N ASN A 119 -11.33 3.23 2.97
CA ASN A 119 -12.65 2.66 3.19
C ASN A 119 -12.70 1.97 4.56
N ASP A 120 -13.66 2.33 5.41
CA ASP A 120 -13.76 1.82 6.78
C ASP A 120 -13.97 0.31 6.86
N VAL A 121 -14.73 -0.27 5.92
CA VAL A 121 -14.98 -1.72 5.87
C VAL A 121 -13.71 -2.46 5.47
N ARG A 122 -13.01 -2.00 4.43
CA ARG A 122 -11.73 -2.59 4.01
C ARG A 122 -10.63 -2.37 5.04
N TYR A 123 -10.66 -1.24 5.77
CA TYR A 123 -9.66 -0.94 6.78
C TYR A 123 -9.69 -1.91 7.95
N LYS A 124 -10.88 -2.41 8.35
CA LYS A 124 -10.99 -3.47 9.37
C LYS A 124 -10.15 -4.71 9.04
N LEU A 125 -9.97 -5.04 7.76
CA LEU A 125 -9.09 -6.13 7.35
C LEU A 125 -7.63 -5.81 7.60
N VAL A 126 -7.21 -4.57 7.35
CA VAL A 126 -5.87 -4.09 7.67
C VAL A 126 -5.63 -4.13 9.18
N GLU A 127 -6.64 -3.73 9.97
CA GLU A 127 -6.55 -3.79 11.42
C GLU A 127 -6.43 -5.22 11.94
N CYS A 128 -7.31 -6.12 11.49
CA CYS A 128 -7.27 -7.53 11.86
C CYS A 128 -5.94 -8.17 11.47
N PHE A 129 -5.45 -7.92 10.25
CA PHE A 129 -4.15 -8.44 9.79
C PHE A 129 -2.98 -8.00 10.67
N ASN A 130 -2.96 -6.74 11.12
CA ASN A 130 -1.83 -6.19 11.86
C ASN A 130 -1.94 -6.39 13.39
N LYS A 131 -3.14 -6.50 13.96
CA LYS A 131 -3.37 -6.64 15.41
C LYS A 131 -3.63 -8.08 15.84
N GLU A 132 -4.36 -8.84 15.03
CA GLU A 132 -4.86 -10.18 15.36
C GLU A 132 -4.55 -11.17 14.21
N PRO A 133 -3.26 -11.33 13.83
CA PRO A 133 -2.89 -12.12 12.65
C PRO A 133 -3.30 -13.60 12.77
N SER A 134 -3.45 -14.13 13.99
CA SER A 134 -3.94 -15.49 14.25
C SER A 134 -5.42 -15.70 13.87
N ASP A 135 -6.24 -14.65 13.92
CA ASP A 135 -7.68 -14.72 13.62
C ASP A 135 -8.00 -14.25 12.19
N PHE A 136 -6.97 -13.90 11.43
CA PHE A 136 -7.11 -13.37 10.10
C PHE A 136 -7.38 -14.47 9.06
N GLU A 137 -8.65 -14.62 8.67
CA GLU A 137 -9.08 -15.48 7.56
C GLU A 137 -9.56 -14.65 6.35
N PHE A 138 -8.84 -14.72 5.23
CA PHE A 138 -9.23 -14.02 3.99
C PHE A 138 -10.61 -14.46 3.44
N ASN A 139 -10.98 -15.74 3.60
CA ASN A 139 -12.20 -16.32 3.00
C ASN A 139 -13.48 -15.98 3.78
N LYS A 140 -13.42 -15.62 5.06
CA LYS A 140 -14.61 -15.20 5.84
C LYS A 140 -14.97 -13.73 5.63
N ASN A 141 -13.99 -12.92 5.23
CA ASN A 141 -14.13 -11.47 5.09
C ASN A 141 -14.26 -11.04 3.63
N SER A 142 -14.87 -11.88 2.78
CA SER A 142 -15.16 -11.58 1.39
C SER A 142 -15.99 -10.29 1.30
N ILE A 143 -15.30 -9.20 0.99
CA ILE A 143 -15.89 -7.97 0.46
C ILE A 143 -16.27 -8.30 -0.98
N THR A 144 -17.32 -9.10 -1.12
CA THR A 144 -18.15 -9.16 -2.32
C THR A 144 -19.12 -8.01 -2.21
N ASN A 145 -18.76 -6.91 -2.86
CA ASN A 145 -19.65 -5.98 -3.56
C ASN A 145 -18.80 -5.02 -4.37
#